data_AF-A0A2D6KHQ8-F1
#
_entry.id   AF-A0A2D6KHQ8-F1
#
_cell.length_a   1.000
_cell.length_b   1.000
_cell.length_c   1.000
_cell.angle_alpha   90.00
_cell.angle_beta   90.00
_cell.angle_gamma   90.00
#
_symmetry.space_group_name_H-M   'P 1'
#
loop_
_entity.id
_entity.type
_entity.pdbx_description
1 polymer ?
#
loop_
_entity_poly.entity_id
_entity_poly.type
_entity_poly.pdbx_seq_one_letter_code
_entity_poly.pdbx_strand_id
1 'polypeptide(L)'
;MSEQEKSENKSVRNYLDALDANRPKRGRKRTVESITDRMAAIEASLPDASTTKRLTLVQERIDLQAEIDALSSAGSVDMTSLEASFVDAAAAYGGRRGISYVAWREVGVSAATLKAAGIRRST
;
A
#
# COMPACT_ATOMS: atom_id res chain seq x y z
N MET A 1 -3.32 -8.93 -29.00
CA MET A 1 -4.10 -8.41 -27.86
C MET A 1 -5.09 -7.39 -28.37
N SER A 2 -6.36 -7.50 -27.98
CA SER A 2 -7.37 -6.47 -28.26
C SER A 2 -7.15 -5.22 -27.39
N GLU A 3 -7.75 -4.09 -27.77
CA GLU A 3 -7.73 -2.87 -26.93
C GLU A 3 -8.36 -3.12 -25.55
N GLN A 4 -9.40 -3.97 -25.51
CA GLN A 4 -10.04 -4.38 -24.28
C GLN A 4 -9.09 -5.18 -23.37
N GLU A 5 -8.34 -6.13 -23.91
CA GLU A 5 -7.34 -6.89 -23.13
C GLU A 5 -6.22 -6.00 -22.58
N LYS A 6 -5.81 -4.98 -23.35
CA LYS A 6 -4.81 -4.00 -22.87
C LYS A 6 -5.35 -3.18 -21.71
N SER A 7 -6.60 -2.72 -21.81
CA SER A 7 -7.28 -1.98 -20.75
C SER A 7 -7.41 -2.82 -19.48
N GLU A 8 -7.87 -4.06 -19.61
CA GLU A 8 -7.99 -5.01 -18.49
C GLU A 8 -6.65 -5.29 -17.82
N ASN A 9 -5.59 -5.54 -18.61
CA ASN A 9 -4.24 -5.72 -18.08
C ASN A 9 -3.78 -4.48 -17.30
N LYS A 10 -4.06 -3.27 -17.80
CA LYS A 10 -3.68 -2.01 -17.15
C LYS A 10 -4.42 -1.83 -15.82
N SER A 11 -5.73 -2.06 -15.79
CA SER A 11 -6.54 -1.98 -14.57
C SER A 11 -6.06 -2.96 -13.50
N VAL A 12 -5.81 -4.22 -13.88
CA VAL A 12 -5.28 -5.22 -12.95
C VAL A 12 -3.90 -4.81 -12.43
N ARG A 13 -2.98 -4.39 -13.31
CA ARG A 13 -1.63 -4.00 -12.92
C ARG A 13 -1.63 -2.81 -11.96
N ASN A 14 -2.36 -1.74 -12.30
CA ASN A 14 -2.38 -0.52 -11.51
C ASN A 14 -2.92 -0.76 -10.09
N TYR A 15 -3.98 -1.56 -9.95
CA TYR A 15 -4.53 -1.89 -8.64
C TYR A 15 -3.57 -2.75 -7.81
N LEU A 16 -2.95 -3.77 -8.40
CA LEU A 16 -1.97 -4.61 -7.70
C LEU A 16 -0.71 -3.84 -7.29
N ASP A 17 -0.20 -2.97 -8.16
CA ASP A 17 0.95 -2.10 -7.84
C ASP A 17 0.61 -1.17 -6.67
N ALA A 18 -0.59 -0.59 -6.65
CA ALA A 18 -1.05 0.27 -5.58
C ALA A 18 -1.28 -0.50 -4.25
N LEU A 19 -1.78 -1.75 -4.33
CA LEU A 19 -1.87 -2.63 -3.16
C LEU A 19 -0.50 -2.98 -2.58
N ASP A 20 0.48 -3.28 -3.44
CA ASP A 20 1.84 -3.62 -3.00
C ASP A 20 2.55 -2.43 -2.37
N ALA A 21 2.41 -1.24 -2.97
CA ALA A 21 2.91 0.02 -2.42
C ALA A 21 2.30 0.34 -1.04
N ASN A 22 1.03 -0.02 -0.82
CA ASN A 22 0.32 0.17 0.43
C ASN A 22 0.42 -1.03 1.40
N ARG A 23 1.16 -2.09 1.04
CA ARG A 23 1.27 -3.29 1.88
C ARG A 23 2.08 -2.98 3.13
N PRO A 24 1.56 -3.26 4.34
CA PRO A 24 2.34 -3.06 5.56
C PRO A 24 3.55 -3.99 5.59
N LYS A 25 4.77 -3.43 5.63
CA LYS A 25 6.00 -4.21 5.83
C LYS A 25 5.96 -4.88 7.21
N ARG A 26 6.39 -6.15 7.30
CA ARG A 26 6.32 -6.98 8.54
C ARG A 26 7.01 -6.28 9.72
N GLY A 27 6.23 -6.04 10.77
CA GLY A 27 6.60 -5.31 11.99
C GLY A 27 5.36 -4.56 12.51
N ARG A 28 5.28 -4.25 13.81
CA ARG A 28 4.19 -3.40 14.34
C ARG A 28 4.17 -2.11 13.52
N LYS A 29 3.04 -1.79 12.86
CA LYS A 29 2.91 -0.60 12.02
C LYS A 29 3.46 0.61 12.77
N ARG A 30 4.48 1.28 12.23
CA ARG A 30 4.61 2.71 12.45
C ARG A 30 3.40 3.35 11.76
N THR A 31 2.45 3.81 12.56
CA THR A 31 1.36 4.67 12.11
C THR A 31 1.87 6.10 12.04
N VAL A 32 1.23 6.97 11.24
CA VAL A 32 1.53 8.41 11.24
C VAL A 32 1.51 8.95 12.67
N GLU A 33 0.52 8.56 13.47
CA GLU A 33 0.42 8.86 14.90
C GLU A 33 1.68 8.45 15.68
N SER A 34 2.15 7.20 15.54
CA SER A 34 3.37 6.75 16.24
C SER A 34 4.65 7.45 15.76
N ILE A 35 4.68 7.91 14.50
CA ILE A 35 5.80 8.69 13.94
C ILE A 35 5.76 10.10 14.55
N THR A 36 4.58 10.72 14.60
CA THR A 36 4.37 12.02 15.25
C THR A 36 4.72 11.97 16.73
N ASP A 37 4.29 10.94 17.46
CA ASP A 37 4.67 10.73 18.87
C ASP A 37 6.19 10.62 19.05
N ARG A 38 6.87 9.91 18.13
CA ARG A 38 8.32 9.79 18.16
C ARG A 38 9.02 11.11 17.86
N MET A 39 8.51 11.90 16.92
CA MET A 39 9.03 13.24 16.62
C MET A 39 8.91 14.16 17.84
N ALA A 40 7.76 14.14 18.53
CA ALA A 40 7.56 14.92 19.76
C ALA A 40 8.56 14.51 20.86
N ALA A 41 8.81 13.21 21.04
CA ALA A 41 9.80 12.72 22.00
C ALA A 41 11.24 13.13 21.63
N ILE A 42 11.57 13.17 20.34
CA ILE A 42 12.86 13.66 19.84
C ILE A 42 13.02 15.14 20.16
N GLU A 43 12.00 15.97 19.87
CA GLU A 43 12.03 17.42 20.14
C GLU A 43 12.22 17.73 21.63
N ALA A 44 11.54 16.99 22.51
CA ALA A 44 11.72 17.11 23.95
C ALA A 44 13.13 16.71 24.43
N SER A 45 13.83 15.85 23.69
CA SER A 45 15.17 15.34 24.05
C SER A 45 16.33 16.20 23.52
N LEU A 46 16.10 17.09 22.55
CA LEU A 46 17.13 17.91 21.91
C LEU A 46 17.83 18.94 22.81
N PRO A 47 17.16 19.61 23.77
CA PRO A 47 17.77 20.62 24.63
C PRO A 47 18.91 20.06 25.48
N ASP A 48 18.69 18.89 26.10
CA ASP A 48 19.61 18.26 27.05
C ASP A 48 20.56 17.24 26.39
N ALA A 49 20.48 17.06 25.07
CA ALA A 49 21.32 16.12 24.35
C ALA A 49 22.76 16.61 24.18
N SER A 50 23.73 15.75 24.51
CA SER A 50 25.14 15.92 24.11
C SER A 50 25.29 16.08 22.59
N THR A 51 26.36 16.71 22.11
CA THR A 51 26.60 17.01 20.68
C THR A 51 26.41 15.79 19.75
N THR A 52 26.95 14.62 20.11
CA THR A 52 26.82 13.39 19.32
C THR A 52 25.38 12.88 19.31
N LYS A 53 24.72 12.84 20.48
CA LYS A 53 23.31 12.47 20.60
C LYS A 53 22.38 13.40 19.81
N ARG A 54 22.66 14.71 19.81
CA ARG A 54 21.90 15.70 19.02
C ARG A 54 21.99 15.40 17.53
N LEU A 55 23.16 15.06 17.01
CA LEU A 55 23.34 14.67 15.61
C LEU A 55 22.48 13.44 15.26
N THR A 56 22.50 12.40 16.10
CA THR A 56 21.68 11.19 15.89
C THR A 56 20.18 11.49 15.93
N LEU A 57 19.72 12.28 16.90
CA LEU A 57 18.32 12.68 17.02
C LEU A 57 17.83 13.51 15.83
N VAL A 58 18.69 14.40 15.30
CA VAL A 58 18.38 15.17 14.09
C VAL A 58 18.28 14.26 12.87
N GLN A 59 19.17 13.27 12.71
CA GLN A 59 19.06 12.29 11.64
C GLN A 59 17.76 11.49 11.74
N GLU A 60 17.43 11.01 12.94
CA GLU A 60 16.18 10.27 13.16
C GLU A 60 14.94 11.11 12.80
N ARG A 61 14.93 12.41 13.14
CA ARG A 61 13.85 13.32 12.74
C ARG A 61 13.72 13.46 11.22
N ILE A 62 14.84 13.56 10.50
CA ILE A 62 14.85 13.64 9.03
C ILE A 62 14.26 12.35 8.43
N ASP A 63 14.68 11.19 8.93
CA ASP A 63 14.20 9.90 8.45
C ASP A 63 12.69 9.73 8.69
N LEU A 64 12.19 10.14 9.87
CA LEU A 64 10.77 10.11 10.21
C LEU A 64 9.93 11.07 9.36
N GLN A 65 10.47 12.25 9.01
CA GLN A 65 9.80 13.18 8.10
C GLN A 65 9.67 12.58 6.70
N ALA A 66 10.73 11.98 6.18
CA ALA A 66 10.69 11.27 4.90
C ALA A 66 9.69 10.10 4.91
N GLU A 67 9.54 9.42 6.06
CA GLU A 67 8.54 8.36 6.25
C GLU A 67 7.11 8.93 6.18
N ILE A 68 6.83 10.09 6.80
CA ILE A 68 5.53 10.79 6.69
C ILE A 68 5.24 11.19 5.24
N ASP A 69 6.22 11.75 4.55
CA ASP A 69 6.07 12.22 3.17
C ASP A 69 5.78 11.03 2.22
N ALA A 70 6.45 9.90 2.45
CA ALA A 70 6.19 8.65 1.73
C ALA A 70 4.79 8.09 2.00
N LEU A 71 4.34 8.07 3.26
CA LEU A 71 2.99 7.64 3.63
C LEU A 71 1.91 8.57 3.04
N SER A 72 2.15 9.88 3.03
CA SER A 72 1.23 10.87 2.46
C SER A 72 1.14 10.75 0.93
N SER A 73 2.26 10.48 0.26
CA SER A 73 2.30 10.22 -1.18
C SER A 73 1.63 8.90 -1.57
N ALA A 74 1.66 7.89 -0.68
CA ALA A 74 0.93 6.65 -0.86
C ALA A 74 -0.60 6.84 -0.72
N GLY A 75 -1.02 7.81 0.10
CA GLY A 75 -2.42 8.20 0.30
C GLY A 75 -3.06 9.02 -0.82
N SER A 76 -2.28 9.53 -1.80
CA SER A 76 -2.81 10.29 -2.94
C SER A 76 -3.26 9.42 -4.12
N VAL A 77 -3.04 8.10 -4.06
CA VAL A 77 -3.56 7.17 -5.06
C VAL A 77 -5.03 6.94 -4.76
N ASP A 78 -5.92 7.29 -5.70
CA ASP A 78 -7.36 7.03 -5.60
C ASP A 78 -7.63 5.51 -5.68
N MET A 79 -7.42 4.83 -4.56
CA MET A 79 -7.61 3.40 -4.41
C MET A 79 -9.04 2.97 -4.74
N THR A 80 -10.03 3.85 -4.51
CA THR A 80 -11.43 3.56 -4.80
C THR A 80 -11.65 3.42 -6.30
N SER A 81 -11.14 4.37 -7.09
CA SER A 81 -11.22 4.32 -8.56
C SER A 81 -10.42 3.16 -9.16
N LEU A 82 -9.24 2.86 -8.60
CA LEU A 82 -8.45 1.70 -9.00
C LEU A 82 -9.15 0.38 -8.69
N GLU A 83 -9.78 0.26 -7.52
CA GLU A 83 -10.53 -0.94 -7.14
C GLU A 83 -11.74 -1.14 -8.04
N ALA A 84 -12.49 -0.08 -8.37
CA ALA A 84 -13.61 -0.16 -9.31
C ALA A 84 -13.15 -0.66 -10.69
N SER A 85 -12.08 -0.06 -11.22
CA SER A 85 -11.51 -0.47 -12.52
C SER A 85 -10.98 -1.92 -12.49
N PHE A 86 -10.44 -2.36 -11.35
CA PHE A 86 -10.01 -3.74 -11.14
C PHE A 86 -11.20 -4.69 -11.14
N VAL A 87 -12.28 -4.36 -10.43
CA VAL A 87 -13.50 -5.18 -10.32
C VAL A 87 -14.09 -5.49 -11.70
N ASP A 88 -14.11 -4.50 -12.60
CA ASP A 88 -14.63 -4.67 -13.96
C ASP A 88 -13.74 -5.58 -14.83
N ALA A 89 -12.43 -5.59 -14.59
CA ALA A 89 -11.45 -6.29 -15.43
C ALA A 89 -11.07 -7.69 -14.91
N ALA A 90 -11.11 -7.90 -13.59
CA ALA A 90 -10.41 -9.02 -12.94
C ALA A 90 -10.96 -10.39 -13.33
N ALA A 91 -12.27 -10.53 -13.53
CA ALA A 91 -12.89 -11.80 -13.92
C ALA A 91 -12.42 -12.27 -15.30
N ALA A 92 -12.45 -11.37 -16.29
CA ALA A 92 -12.05 -11.67 -17.65
C ALA A 92 -10.54 -11.93 -17.73
N TYR A 93 -9.73 -11.10 -17.06
CA TYR A 93 -8.28 -11.28 -16.96
C TYR A 93 -7.92 -12.62 -16.32
N GLY A 94 -8.51 -12.93 -15.16
CA GLY A 94 -8.22 -14.14 -14.40
C GLY A 94 -8.70 -15.40 -15.10
N GLY A 95 -9.89 -15.35 -15.70
CA GLY A 95 -10.48 -16.47 -16.44
C GLY A 95 -9.64 -16.90 -17.63
N ARG A 96 -9.13 -15.97 -18.44
CA ARG A 96 -8.25 -16.29 -19.59
C ARG A 96 -6.91 -16.89 -19.17
N ARG A 97 -6.46 -16.62 -17.95
CA ARG A 97 -5.15 -17.04 -17.43
C ARG A 97 -5.23 -18.20 -16.42
N GLY A 98 -6.43 -18.69 -16.11
CA GLY A 98 -6.62 -19.73 -15.10
C GLY A 98 -6.21 -19.30 -13.67
N ILE A 99 -6.32 -18.01 -13.34
CA ILE A 99 -5.94 -17.50 -12.02
C ILE A 99 -7.02 -17.85 -11.00
N SER A 100 -6.65 -18.62 -9.97
CA SER A 100 -7.57 -19.05 -8.93
C SER A 100 -7.88 -17.94 -7.92
N TYR A 101 -9.03 -18.07 -7.22
CA TYR A 101 -9.37 -17.20 -6.08
C TYR A 101 -8.25 -17.12 -5.04
N VAL A 102 -7.61 -18.26 -4.75
CA VAL A 102 -6.52 -18.35 -3.77
C VAL A 102 -5.32 -17.52 -4.22
N ALA A 103 -4.94 -17.56 -5.51
CA ALA A 103 -3.84 -16.77 -6.04
C ALA A 103 -4.06 -15.25 -5.83
N TRP A 104 -5.28 -14.76 -6.04
CA TRP A 104 -5.63 -13.37 -5.75
C TRP A 104 -5.51 -13.00 -4.27
N ARG A 105 -5.89 -13.92 -3.38
CA ARG A 105 -5.79 -13.74 -1.93
C ARG A 105 -4.35 -13.68 -1.45
N GLU A 106 -3.45 -14.48 -2.01
CA GLU A 106 -2.03 -14.51 -1.66
C GLU A 106 -1.32 -13.18 -1.96
N VAL A 107 -1.69 -12.52 -3.07
CA VAL A 107 -1.15 -11.21 -3.45
C VAL A 107 -1.83 -10.04 -2.73
N GLY A 108 -2.79 -10.31 -1.85
CA GLY A 108 -3.37 -9.31 -0.94
C GLY A 108 -4.71 -8.71 -1.39
N VAL A 109 -5.32 -9.18 -2.48
CA VAL A 109 -6.66 -8.72 -2.88
C VAL A 109 -7.69 -9.21 -1.85
N SER A 110 -8.59 -8.33 -1.41
CA SER A 110 -9.58 -8.66 -0.39
C SER A 110 -10.67 -9.61 -0.90
N ALA A 111 -11.33 -10.36 0.00
CA ALA A 111 -12.48 -11.19 -0.38
C ALA A 111 -13.65 -10.35 -0.89
N ALA A 112 -13.83 -9.15 -0.34
CA ALA A 112 -14.91 -8.26 -0.73
C ALA A 112 -14.72 -7.79 -2.18
N THR A 113 -13.49 -7.38 -2.52
CA THR A 113 -13.10 -6.99 -3.88
C THR A 113 -13.29 -8.15 -4.87
N LEU A 114 -12.85 -9.36 -4.52
CA LEU A 114 -13.04 -10.53 -5.39
C LEU A 114 -14.52 -10.89 -5.57
N LYS A 115 -15.32 -10.77 -4.52
CA LYS A 115 -16.78 -10.95 -4.60
C LYS A 115 -17.41 -9.92 -5.54
N ALA A 116 -17.01 -8.65 -5.44
CA ALA A 116 -17.47 -7.59 -6.33
C ALA A 116 -17.07 -7.87 -7.79
N ALA A 117 -15.87 -8.38 -8.02
CA ALA A 117 -15.39 -8.83 -9.33
C ALA A 117 -16.04 -10.14 -9.83
N GLY A 118 -16.98 -10.74 -9.08
CA GLY A 118 -17.61 -12.01 -9.47
C GLY A 118 -16.70 -13.25 -9.36
N ILE A 119 -15.50 -13.12 -8.79
CA ILE A 119 -14.54 -14.21 -8.61
C ILE A 119 -14.88 -14.96 -7.31
N ARG A 120 -15.44 -16.17 -7.46
CA ARG A 120 -15.86 -17.01 -6.34
C ARG A 120 -14.74 -17.93 -5.87
N ARG A 121 -14.80 -18.30 -4.58
CA ARG A 121 -13.95 -19.37 -4.04
C ARG A 121 -14.35 -20.68 -4.71
N SER A 122 -13.41 -21.30 -5.42
CA SER A 122 -13.53 -22.71 -5.80
C SER A 122 -13.48 -23.52 -4.52
N THR A 123 -14.45 -24.41 -4.33
CA THR A 123 -14.35 -25.53 -3.39
C THR A 123 -13.20 -26.45 -3.78
#